data_AF-A0A484VY73-F1
#
_entry.id   AF-A0A484VY73-F1
#
_cell.length_a   1.000
_cell.length_b   1.000
_cell.length_c   1.000
_cell.angle_alpha   90.00
_cell.angle_beta   90.00
_cell.angle_gamma   90.00
#
_symmetry.space_group_name_H-M   'P 1'
#
loop_
_entity.id
_entity.type
_entity.pdbx_description
1 polymer ?
#
loop_
_entity_poly.entity_id
_entity_poly.type
_entity_poly.pdbx_seq_one_letter_code
_entity_poly.pdbx_strand_id
1 'polypeptide(L)'
;MSDLPLRKYAFGPAVAAAVLLPPCTAGAADLDFNTDILATRGISTNLAHYFSGAQRYLPGQHAVQVRINGVDKGTLAVRIGEEGQLCVDDDFTRAAGLLPLNISEKETCHELVQDYPTATVTPLPNKESLEIFVPAEAMDNGFYAAKYYEHGGVAGLINYNAFSNYNEFGGSGSSTFSQGNIGTGLNVANWTVRSSTILTDDNGTRSVENLYTYAEHVFEERKLRAQVGQINATSSLFSGAQINGIQFLPETGLQPNIPATTITGIAHSNQARVEVRQAGQVIYSTLVNAGPFTLPDVPVVRGNVDLDISVVETDGSTTGFTVPSSSLNISGTTRAEGLSFSVGQVRDGGDDNGSPWVMNISNGTRLAEDLTGVTAGVLAEKYQAAGAQLEWAVNEKWMITPSVMVSAARFHAEQNGTKAELQNTLMLPGQLTLGLTASGYSAGFREMTEAMDDESEGYQNAWNASLNWNNALLGTFSLQYSENAGDKESGDSRYLMAAWGKTLGHASVSVNWQHAMSSGSNSSEGSGQNDDDLFYVNLAVPFGTERISTYMRSQGNKQNFGLQDSGSFGQNLNYNLSADRDNQDKSNAFDGNLNANLHYTQLGLAAGIDDGDRRRLQRLADGRHCAAPPRGHLLALSR
;
A
#
# COMPACT_ATOMS: atom_id res chain seq x y z
N MET A 1 16.24 -5.45 -62.08
CA MET A 1 17.02 -6.42 -62.87
C MET A 1 16.86 -7.77 -62.21
N SER A 2 16.10 -8.63 -62.87
CA SER A 2 15.95 -10.06 -62.60
C SER A 2 17.29 -10.77 -62.81
N ASP A 3 17.65 -11.72 -61.93
CA ASP A 3 17.83 -13.12 -62.33
C ASP A 3 18.40 -14.04 -61.23
N LEU A 4 17.85 -15.27 -61.27
CA LEU A 4 18.38 -16.59 -60.89
C LEU A 4 18.16 -17.17 -59.47
N PRO A 5 17.95 -18.51 -59.39
CA PRO A 5 17.19 -19.17 -58.33
C PRO A 5 18.06 -20.07 -57.41
N LEU A 6 17.60 -20.32 -56.19
CA LEU A 6 18.25 -21.24 -55.25
C LEU A 6 17.60 -22.63 -55.23
N ARG A 7 18.47 -23.60 -55.54
CA ARG A 7 18.31 -25.06 -55.52
C ARG A 7 17.78 -25.59 -54.18
N LYS A 8 16.84 -26.53 -54.26
CA LYS A 8 16.46 -27.48 -53.19
C LYS A 8 17.13 -28.83 -53.44
N TYR A 9 17.88 -29.34 -52.47
CA TYR A 9 18.24 -30.74 -52.16
C TYR A 9 18.94 -30.69 -50.79
N ALA A 10 18.80 -31.59 -49.82
CA ALA A 10 18.12 -32.87 -49.66
C ALA A 10 18.12 -33.18 -48.15
N PHE A 11 17.20 -34.01 -47.66
CA PHE A 11 17.52 -35.12 -46.73
C PHE A 11 16.37 -36.14 -46.84
N GLY A 12 16.73 -37.38 -47.11
CA GLY A 12 15.81 -38.46 -47.47
C GLY A 12 15.06 -39.07 -46.28
N PRO A 13 14.03 -39.90 -46.56
CA PRO A 13 13.26 -40.55 -45.53
C PRO A 13 13.98 -41.82 -45.08
N ALA A 14 14.50 -41.84 -43.86
CA ALA A 14 14.87 -43.07 -43.18
C ALA A 14 13.63 -43.61 -42.45
N VAL A 15 13.11 -44.71 -42.96
CA VAL A 15 12.06 -45.53 -42.36
C VAL A 15 12.59 -46.11 -41.05
N ALA A 16 12.09 -45.62 -39.91
CA ALA A 16 12.29 -46.26 -38.61
C ALA A 16 11.05 -47.12 -38.30
N ALA A 17 11.23 -48.44 -38.39
CA ALA A 17 10.24 -49.42 -38.01
C ALA A 17 9.97 -49.32 -36.50
N ALA A 18 8.74 -48.97 -36.13
CA ALA A 18 8.26 -49.05 -34.75
C ALA A 18 8.10 -50.53 -34.37
N VAL A 19 9.06 -51.06 -33.61
CA VAL A 19 8.91 -52.33 -32.90
C VAL A 19 7.95 -52.08 -31.74
N LEU A 20 6.70 -52.52 -31.90
CA LEU A 20 5.71 -52.61 -30.82
C LEU A 20 6.16 -53.71 -29.86
N LEU A 21 6.92 -53.34 -28.82
CA LEU A 21 7.08 -54.19 -27.64
C LEU A 21 5.77 -54.13 -26.84
N PRO A 22 5.19 -55.27 -26.42
CA PRO A 22 4.04 -55.26 -25.54
C PRO A 22 4.41 -54.63 -24.20
N PRO A 23 3.51 -53.88 -23.55
CA PRO A 23 3.76 -53.32 -22.24
C PRO A 23 3.97 -54.48 -21.26
N CYS A 24 5.18 -54.59 -20.74
CA CYS A 24 5.46 -55.44 -19.60
C CYS A 24 4.77 -54.80 -18.40
N THR A 25 3.55 -55.23 -18.10
CA THR A 25 2.93 -54.97 -16.80
C THR A 25 3.74 -55.72 -15.76
N ALA A 26 4.68 -55.03 -15.12
CA ALA A 26 5.27 -55.51 -13.88
C ALA A 26 4.15 -55.52 -12.83
N GLY A 27 3.47 -56.66 -12.68
CA GLY A 27 2.65 -56.91 -11.50
C GLY A 27 3.56 -56.89 -10.29
N ALA A 28 3.33 -55.95 -9.37
CA ALA A 28 3.92 -56.01 -8.05
C ALA A 28 3.52 -57.37 -7.46
N ALA A 29 4.51 -58.22 -7.18
CA ALA A 29 4.26 -59.48 -6.49
C ALA A 29 3.77 -59.14 -5.09
N ASP A 30 2.60 -59.67 -4.71
CA ASP A 30 2.13 -59.65 -3.32
C ASP A 30 3.26 -60.17 -2.42
N LEU A 31 3.59 -59.40 -1.37
CA LEU A 31 4.52 -59.84 -0.34
C LEU A 31 3.85 -60.96 0.43
N ASP A 32 4.19 -62.20 0.09
CA ASP A 32 3.69 -63.39 0.77
C ASP A 32 4.45 -63.58 2.09
N PHE A 33 3.84 -63.09 3.17
CA PHE A 33 4.38 -63.25 4.51
C PHE A 33 4.22 -64.70 4.97
N ASN A 34 5.31 -65.34 5.40
CA ASN A 34 5.25 -66.70 5.93
C ASN A 34 4.41 -66.74 7.23
N THR A 35 3.19 -67.24 7.11
CA THR A 35 2.18 -67.26 8.17
C THR A 35 2.53 -68.22 9.32
N ASP A 36 3.31 -69.26 9.06
CA ASP A 36 3.80 -70.20 10.09
C ASP A 36 4.79 -69.52 11.05
N ILE A 37 5.65 -68.64 10.52
CA ILE A 37 6.60 -67.84 11.33
C ILE A 37 5.87 -66.78 12.16
N LEU A 38 4.79 -66.20 11.63
CA LEU A 38 3.99 -65.21 12.36
C LEU A 38 3.17 -65.87 13.48
N ALA A 39 2.57 -67.03 13.20
CA ALA A 39 1.83 -67.81 14.18
C ALA A 39 2.71 -68.29 15.34
N THR A 40 3.94 -68.74 15.05
CA THR A 40 4.93 -69.12 16.09
C THR A 40 5.42 -67.95 16.93
N ARG A 41 5.22 -66.70 16.49
CA ARG A 41 5.51 -65.48 17.26
C ARG A 41 4.26 -64.83 17.89
N GLY A 42 3.11 -65.50 17.83
CA GLY A 42 1.85 -65.00 18.41
C GLY A 42 1.21 -63.85 17.63
N ILE A 43 1.61 -63.63 16.38
CA ILE A 43 1.05 -62.59 15.51
C ILE A 43 -0.07 -63.23 14.68
N SER A 44 -1.25 -62.59 14.65
CA SER A 44 -2.40 -63.08 13.89
C SER A 44 -2.08 -63.17 12.40
N THR A 45 -2.42 -64.30 11.77
CA THR A 45 -2.25 -64.51 10.31
C THR A 45 -3.09 -63.54 9.48
N ASN A 46 -4.17 -62.98 10.05
CA ASN A 46 -4.97 -61.93 9.40
C ASN A 46 -4.20 -60.61 9.24
N LEU A 47 -3.24 -60.31 10.12
CA LEU A 47 -2.36 -59.13 9.97
C LEU A 47 -1.41 -59.29 8.79
N ALA A 48 -0.99 -60.53 8.49
CA ALA A 48 -0.10 -60.85 7.38
C ALA A 48 -0.74 -60.45 6.04
N HIS A 49 -2.01 -60.84 5.87
CA HIS A 49 -2.80 -60.47 4.70
C HIS A 49 -3.14 -58.97 4.66
N TYR A 50 -3.32 -58.34 5.83
CA TYR A 50 -3.55 -56.90 5.89
C TYR A 50 -2.32 -56.09 5.45
N PHE A 51 -1.09 -56.55 5.68
CA PHE A 51 0.12 -55.79 5.30
C PHE A 51 0.78 -56.25 3.99
N SER A 52 0.26 -57.29 3.32
CA SER A 52 0.86 -57.86 2.10
C SER A 52 0.87 -56.92 0.90
N GLY A 53 -0.15 -56.05 0.78
CA GLY A 53 -0.30 -55.14 -0.35
C GLY A 53 0.41 -53.78 -0.21
N ALA A 54 0.45 -53.21 1.00
CA ALA A 54 1.04 -51.89 1.25
C ALA A 54 1.25 -51.62 2.75
N GLN A 55 2.11 -50.65 3.06
CA GLN A 55 2.19 -50.06 4.39
C GLN A 55 0.96 -49.18 4.63
N ARG A 56 0.18 -49.48 5.68
CA ARG A 56 -1.04 -48.76 6.05
C ARG A 56 -1.21 -48.73 7.57
N TYR A 57 -2.07 -47.85 8.07
CA TYR A 57 -2.49 -47.87 9.47
C TYR A 57 -3.52 -48.98 9.70
N LEU A 58 -3.65 -49.47 10.94
CA LEU A 58 -4.76 -50.35 11.31
C LEU A 58 -6.08 -49.56 11.32
N PRO A 59 -7.24 -50.20 11.12
CA PRO A 59 -8.52 -49.51 11.22
C PRO A 59 -8.73 -48.92 12.62
N GLY A 60 -9.27 -47.70 12.71
CA GLY A 60 -9.53 -47.00 13.98
C GLY A 60 -8.99 -45.57 14.02
N GLN A 61 -8.95 -44.98 15.21
CA GLN A 61 -8.42 -43.62 15.41
C GLN A 61 -6.92 -43.65 15.70
N HIS A 62 -6.17 -42.76 15.02
CA HIS A 62 -4.73 -42.59 15.18
C HIS A 62 -4.41 -41.11 15.33
N ALA A 63 -3.40 -40.79 16.12
CA ALA A 63 -2.82 -39.44 16.16
C ALA A 63 -1.56 -39.45 15.29
N VAL A 64 -1.58 -38.70 14.19
CA VAL A 64 -0.48 -38.71 13.20
C VAL A 64 -0.10 -37.28 12.82
N GLN A 65 1.17 -37.05 12.47
CA GLN A 65 1.57 -35.80 11.83
C GLN A 65 0.96 -35.71 10.42
N VAL A 66 0.22 -34.64 10.15
CA VAL A 66 -0.42 -34.43 8.85
C VAL A 66 0.33 -33.35 8.08
N ARG A 67 0.67 -33.63 6.83
CA ARG A 67 1.32 -32.69 5.92
C ARG A 67 0.48 -32.55 4.65
N ILE A 68 0.07 -31.33 4.32
CA ILE A 68 -0.82 -31.06 3.17
C ILE A 68 -0.11 -30.14 2.19
N ASN A 69 0.01 -30.57 0.92
CA ASN A 69 0.74 -29.84 -0.12
C ASN A 69 2.16 -29.42 0.31
N GLY A 70 2.83 -30.28 1.10
CA GLY A 70 4.17 -30.03 1.63
C GLY A 70 4.23 -29.19 2.92
N VAL A 71 3.10 -28.69 3.44
CA VAL A 71 3.01 -27.86 4.66
C VAL A 71 2.59 -28.69 5.86
N ASP A 72 3.36 -28.63 6.95
CA ASP A 72 3.05 -29.33 8.20
C ASP A 72 1.83 -28.71 8.90
N LYS A 73 0.85 -29.56 9.27
CA LYS A 73 -0.37 -29.18 10.01
C LYS A 73 -0.32 -29.61 11.48
N GLY A 74 0.78 -30.23 11.91
CA GLY A 74 0.93 -30.78 13.25
C GLY A 74 0.26 -32.15 13.41
N THR A 75 0.12 -32.60 14.66
CA THR A 75 -0.49 -33.89 14.99
C THR A 75 -2.02 -33.77 15.02
N LEU A 76 -2.70 -34.49 14.14
CA LEU A 76 -4.16 -34.53 14.06
C LEU A 76 -4.68 -35.93 14.40
N ALA A 77 -5.86 -35.98 15.00
CA ALA A 77 -6.62 -37.22 15.12
C ALA A 77 -7.21 -37.56 13.75
N VAL A 78 -6.84 -38.72 13.22
CA VAL A 78 -7.34 -39.23 11.94
C VAL A 78 -8.06 -40.54 12.18
N ARG A 79 -9.10 -40.79 11.38
CA ARG A 79 -9.81 -42.07 11.38
C ARG A 79 -9.42 -42.84 10.14
N ILE A 80 -9.03 -44.09 10.33
CA ILE A 80 -8.61 -45.01 9.28
C ILE A 80 -9.67 -46.09 9.11
N GLY A 81 -10.12 -46.29 7.87
CA GLY A 81 -11.13 -47.27 7.49
C GLY A 81 -10.60 -48.70 7.48
N GLU A 82 -11.48 -49.66 7.15
CA GLU A 82 -11.14 -51.09 7.16
C GLU A 82 -10.09 -51.48 6.11
N GLU A 83 -9.93 -50.70 5.03
CA GLU A 83 -8.94 -50.95 3.99
C GLU A 83 -7.65 -50.14 4.18
N GLY A 84 -7.57 -49.32 5.24
CA GLY A 84 -6.44 -48.45 5.52
C GLY A 84 -6.57 -47.05 4.90
N GLN A 85 -7.72 -46.70 4.33
CA GLN A 85 -8.01 -45.37 3.78
C GLN A 85 -8.25 -44.33 4.87
N LEU A 86 -7.95 -43.07 4.58
CA LEU A 86 -8.30 -41.95 5.44
C LEU A 86 -9.80 -41.67 5.34
N CYS A 87 -10.51 -41.79 6.45
CA CYS A 87 -11.89 -41.34 6.58
C CYS A 87 -11.90 -39.88 7.03
N VAL A 88 -12.35 -39.00 6.14
CA VAL A 88 -12.49 -37.57 6.37
C VAL A 88 -13.84 -37.28 7.00
N ASP A 89 -13.85 -36.31 7.92
CA ASP A 89 -15.04 -35.70 8.51
C ASP A 89 -14.83 -34.18 8.62
N ASP A 90 -15.87 -33.48 9.08
CA ASP A 90 -15.83 -32.02 9.24
C ASP A 90 -14.77 -31.55 10.25
N ASP A 91 -14.45 -32.37 11.26
CA ASP A 91 -13.40 -32.03 12.23
C ASP A 91 -12.03 -32.11 11.57
N PHE A 92 -11.78 -33.17 10.78
CA PHE A 92 -10.56 -33.33 10.02
C PHE A 92 -10.39 -32.21 8.98
N THR A 93 -11.39 -31.91 8.16
CA THR A 93 -11.29 -30.85 7.12
C THR A 93 -10.95 -29.49 7.74
N ARG A 94 -11.63 -29.11 8.83
CA ARG A 94 -11.33 -27.87 9.58
C ARG A 94 -9.94 -27.83 10.19
N ALA A 95 -9.46 -28.97 10.72
CA ALA A 95 -8.14 -29.05 11.33
C ALA A 95 -7.03 -29.04 10.26
N ALA A 96 -7.27 -29.71 9.14
CA ALA A 96 -6.41 -29.79 7.97
C ALA A 96 -6.31 -28.47 7.18
N GLY A 97 -7.35 -27.63 7.25
CA GLY A 97 -7.46 -26.41 6.43
C GLY A 97 -7.93 -26.73 5.01
N LEU A 98 -8.90 -27.62 4.89
CA LEU A 98 -9.62 -27.95 3.66
C LEU A 98 -11.03 -27.35 3.74
N LEU A 99 -11.61 -27.04 2.57
CA LEU A 99 -13.01 -26.60 2.51
C LEU A 99 -13.95 -27.69 3.05
N PRO A 100 -15.11 -27.32 3.61
CA PRO A 100 -16.12 -28.28 4.05
C PRO A 100 -16.57 -29.17 2.89
N LEU A 101 -16.66 -30.47 3.14
CA LEU A 101 -17.13 -31.47 2.17
C LEU A 101 -18.60 -31.78 2.42
N ASN A 102 -19.33 -32.19 1.38
CA ASN A 102 -20.74 -32.54 1.51
C ASN A 102 -20.90 -34.02 1.89
N ILE A 103 -20.56 -34.34 3.14
CA ILE A 103 -20.55 -35.70 3.65
C ILE A 103 -21.97 -36.11 4.10
N SER A 104 -22.46 -37.23 3.58
CA SER A 104 -23.78 -37.76 3.97
C SER A 104 -23.76 -38.30 5.41
N GLU A 105 -24.79 -38.01 6.21
CA GLU A 105 -24.92 -38.54 7.58
C GLU A 105 -24.91 -40.09 7.67
N LYS A 106 -25.18 -40.78 6.56
CA LYS A 106 -25.15 -42.25 6.49
C LYS A 106 -23.80 -42.82 6.11
N GLU A 107 -22.86 -41.99 5.67
CA GLU A 107 -21.54 -42.42 5.24
C GLU A 107 -20.63 -42.60 6.43
N THR A 108 -20.15 -43.83 6.64
CA THR A 108 -19.31 -44.15 7.79
C THR A 108 -17.85 -43.80 7.56
N CYS A 109 -17.37 -43.67 6.32
CA CYS A 109 -16.00 -43.30 6.00
C CYS A 109 -15.98 -42.59 4.65
N HIS A 110 -15.82 -41.27 4.66
CA HIS A 110 -15.78 -40.47 3.45
C HIS A 110 -14.33 -40.31 2.97
N GLU A 111 -14.08 -40.55 1.67
CA GLU A 111 -12.73 -40.48 1.11
C GLU A 111 -12.53 -39.16 0.36
N LEU A 112 -11.41 -38.48 0.63
CA LEU A 112 -11.09 -37.18 0.01
C LEU A 112 -11.06 -37.21 -1.53
N VAL A 113 -10.77 -38.38 -2.11
CA VAL A 113 -10.69 -38.59 -3.56
C VAL A 113 -12.08 -38.54 -4.22
N GLN A 114 -13.16 -38.72 -3.46
CA GLN A 114 -14.53 -38.63 -3.98
C GLN A 114 -14.89 -37.19 -4.39
N ASP A 115 -14.52 -36.20 -3.57
CA ASP A 115 -14.72 -34.78 -3.89
C ASP A 115 -13.60 -34.20 -4.76
N TYR A 116 -12.37 -34.68 -4.56
CA TYR A 116 -11.19 -34.20 -5.29
C TYR A 116 -10.46 -35.37 -5.96
N PRO A 117 -10.83 -35.76 -7.20
CA PRO A 117 -10.26 -36.92 -7.88
C PRO A 117 -8.74 -36.87 -8.13
N THR A 118 -8.15 -35.67 -8.09
CA THR A 118 -6.69 -35.45 -8.20
C THR A 118 -5.96 -35.48 -6.86
N ALA A 119 -6.69 -35.62 -5.75
CA ALA A 119 -6.07 -35.73 -4.43
C ALA A 119 -5.32 -37.06 -4.28
N THR A 120 -4.20 -37.01 -3.57
CA THR A 120 -3.38 -38.18 -3.25
C THR A 120 -3.15 -38.24 -1.75
N VAL A 121 -3.43 -39.39 -1.14
CA VAL A 121 -3.24 -39.61 0.30
C VAL A 121 -2.20 -40.72 0.48
N THR A 122 -1.05 -40.36 1.03
CA THR A 122 0.09 -41.25 1.23
C THR A 122 0.30 -41.50 2.73
N PRO A 123 -0.16 -42.63 3.27
CA PRO A 123 0.12 -42.99 4.66
C PRO A 123 1.58 -43.39 4.84
N LEU A 124 2.22 -42.90 5.91
CA LEU A 124 3.59 -43.25 6.29
C LEU A 124 3.62 -43.76 7.74
N PRO A 125 3.12 -44.99 8.02
CA PRO A 125 2.99 -45.52 9.37
C PRO A 125 4.32 -45.59 10.14
N ASN A 126 5.43 -45.87 9.45
CA ASN A 126 6.77 -45.94 10.05
C ASN A 126 7.28 -44.59 10.58
N LYS A 127 6.63 -43.49 10.21
CA LYS A 127 6.95 -42.13 10.64
C LYS A 127 5.81 -41.49 11.44
N GLU A 128 4.74 -42.24 11.72
CA GLU A 128 3.51 -41.72 12.32
C GLU A 128 3.00 -40.46 11.59
N SER A 129 3.10 -40.45 10.26
CA SER A 129 2.72 -39.32 9.43
C SER A 129 1.78 -39.68 8.27
N LEU A 130 1.13 -38.67 7.73
CA LEU A 130 0.24 -38.74 6.58
C LEU A 130 0.55 -37.56 5.64
N GLU A 131 0.92 -37.86 4.40
CA GLU A 131 1.14 -36.84 3.37
C GLU A 131 -0.05 -36.78 2.43
N ILE A 132 -0.67 -35.61 2.31
CA ILE A 132 -1.84 -35.38 1.48
C ILE A 132 -1.50 -34.31 0.43
N PHE A 133 -1.81 -34.59 -0.82
CA PHE A 133 -1.79 -33.60 -1.90
C PHE A 133 -3.21 -33.39 -2.38
N VAL A 134 -3.64 -32.14 -2.50
CA VAL A 134 -4.97 -31.74 -2.96
C VAL A 134 -4.88 -30.58 -3.96
N PRO A 135 -5.83 -30.43 -4.89
CA PRO A 135 -5.88 -29.28 -5.78
C PRO A 135 -6.08 -27.98 -5.00
N ALA A 136 -5.68 -26.84 -5.59
CA ALA A 136 -5.70 -25.54 -4.89
C ALA A 136 -7.12 -25.11 -4.46
N GLU A 137 -8.14 -25.53 -5.20
CA GLU A 137 -9.57 -25.32 -4.90
C GLU A 137 -10.08 -26.10 -3.68
N ALA A 138 -9.39 -27.15 -3.23
CA ALA A 138 -9.74 -27.91 -2.03
C ALA A 138 -9.25 -27.27 -0.74
N MET A 139 -8.20 -26.46 -0.86
CA MET A 139 -7.61 -25.77 0.28
C MET A 139 -8.55 -24.66 0.73
N ASP A 140 -8.85 -24.65 2.03
CA ASP A 140 -9.38 -23.44 2.64
C ASP A 140 -8.22 -22.45 2.73
N ASN A 141 -7.99 -21.74 1.62
CA ASN A 141 -7.05 -20.63 1.51
C ASN A 141 -7.56 -19.40 2.29
N GLY A 142 -8.58 -19.56 3.14
CA GLY A 142 -8.98 -18.63 4.17
C GLY A 142 -7.77 -18.24 4.99
N PHE A 143 -7.11 -17.20 4.51
CA PHE A 143 -5.81 -16.66 4.92
C PHE A 143 -5.81 -16.22 6.41
N TYR A 144 -6.93 -16.41 7.12
CA TYR A 144 -7.23 -16.01 8.49
C TYR A 144 -8.38 -16.82 9.10
N ALA A 145 -8.17 -18.10 9.43
CA ALA A 145 -9.07 -18.74 10.37
C ALA A 145 -8.96 -18.01 11.72
N ALA A 146 -10.07 -17.49 12.26
CA ALA A 146 -10.10 -16.66 13.48
C ALA A 146 -9.39 -17.28 14.69
N LYS A 147 -9.19 -18.61 14.68
CA LYS A 147 -8.43 -19.38 15.67
C LYS A 147 -6.94 -19.01 15.78
N TYR A 148 -6.37 -18.27 14.83
CA TYR A 148 -4.96 -17.84 14.86
C TYR A 148 -4.76 -16.39 15.32
N TYR A 149 -5.82 -15.68 15.71
CA TYR A 149 -5.67 -14.32 16.23
C TYR A 149 -5.23 -14.36 17.70
N GLU A 150 -4.15 -13.65 17.98
CA GLU A 150 -3.73 -13.37 19.35
C GLU A 150 -4.54 -12.18 19.88
N HIS A 151 -5.22 -12.39 20.99
CA HIS A 151 -6.05 -11.37 21.63
C HIS A 151 -5.44 -10.89 22.94
N GLY A 152 -5.76 -9.65 23.29
CA GLY A 152 -5.46 -9.08 24.61
C GLY A 152 -4.10 -8.38 24.69
N GLY A 153 -3.50 -8.47 25.87
CA GLY A 153 -2.41 -7.59 26.26
C GLY A 153 -2.89 -6.22 26.71
N VAL A 154 -1.99 -5.49 27.36
CA VAL A 154 -2.17 -4.08 27.70
C VAL A 154 -0.92 -3.37 27.21
N ALA A 155 -1.07 -2.31 26.44
CA ALA A 155 0.08 -1.54 25.98
C ALA A 155 -0.29 -0.06 25.84
N GLY A 156 0.53 0.81 26.41
CA GLY A 156 0.55 2.22 26.08
C GLY A 156 1.52 2.49 24.94
N LEU A 157 1.14 3.32 23.99
CA LEU A 157 1.97 3.72 22.86
C LEU A 157 2.08 5.24 22.84
N ILE A 158 3.27 5.74 22.56
CA ILE A 158 3.50 7.14 22.21
C ILE A 158 4.49 7.19 21.05
N ASN A 159 4.08 7.90 20.02
CA ASN A 159 4.86 8.18 18.82
C ASN A 159 4.98 9.69 18.75
N TYR A 160 6.16 10.18 18.41
CA TYR A 160 6.35 11.60 18.15
C TYR A 160 7.27 11.79 16.96
N ASN A 161 6.97 12.80 16.16
CA ASN A 161 7.87 13.33 15.16
C ASN A 161 7.87 14.85 15.33
N ALA A 162 9.03 15.45 15.51
CA ALA A 162 9.14 16.89 15.69
C ALA A 162 10.35 17.43 14.94
N PHE A 163 10.17 18.54 14.23
CA PHE A 163 11.27 19.24 13.60
C PHE A 163 11.18 20.75 13.83
N SER A 164 12.32 21.41 13.71
CA SER A 164 12.46 22.85 13.77
C SER A 164 13.45 23.29 12.72
N ASN A 165 13.08 24.29 11.94
CA ASN A 165 13.91 24.93 10.92
C ASN A 165 14.06 26.42 11.28
N TYR A 166 15.30 26.88 11.27
CA TYR A 166 15.67 28.28 11.42
C TYR A 166 16.45 28.71 10.18
N ASN A 167 15.93 29.70 9.47
CA ASN A 167 16.58 30.31 8.31
C ASN A 167 16.88 31.79 8.61
N GLU A 168 18.12 32.20 8.40
CA GLU A 168 18.56 33.58 8.45
C GLU A 168 18.92 34.04 7.05
N PHE A 169 18.31 35.14 6.61
CA PHE A 169 18.45 35.68 5.27
C PHE A 169 19.30 36.96 5.36
N GLY A 170 20.44 37.00 4.67
CA GLY A 170 21.38 38.12 4.74
C GLY A 170 20.70 39.49 4.55
N GLY A 171 20.57 40.25 5.63
CA GLY A 171 19.95 41.59 5.65
C GLY A 171 18.41 41.65 5.66
N SER A 172 17.69 40.53 5.57
CA SER A 172 16.21 40.49 5.47
C SER A 172 15.49 39.72 6.60
N GLY A 173 16.19 39.45 7.71
CA GLY A 173 15.62 38.88 8.93
C GLY A 173 15.79 37.37 9.05
N SER A 174 15.06 36.77 10.00
CA SER A 174 15.09 35.33 10.27
C SER A 174 13.67 34.75 10.27
N SER A 175 13.50 33.54 9.75
CA SER A 175 12.27 32.77 9.85
C SER A 175 12.49 31.51 10.68
N THR A 176 11.57 31.21 11.58
CA THR A 176 11.57 29.99 12.38
C THR A 176 10.25 29.25 12.17
N PHE A 177 10.34 27.97 11.86
CA PHE A 177 9.19 27.09 11.79
C PHE A 177 9.46 25.82 12.58
N SER A 178 8.53 25.44 13.46
CA SER A 178 8.60 24.19 14.20
C SER A 178 7.27 23.46 14.09
N GLN A 179 7.34 22.13 13.98
CA GLN A 179 6.15 21.28 14.01
C GLN A 179 6.42 20.05 14.85
N GLY A 180 5.40 19.58 15.56
CA GLY A 180 5.40 18.33 16.29
C GLY A 180 4.11 17.55 16.03
N ASN A 181 4.21 16.32 15.55
CA ASN A 181 3.13 15.35 15.50
C ASN A 181 3.27 14.39 16.69
N ILE A 182 2.21 14.27 17.49
CA ILE A 182 2.15 13.38 18.65
C ILE A 182 1.01 12.38 18.42
N GLY A 183 1.39 11.12 18.26
CA GLY A 183 0.47 9.98 18.24
C GLY A 183 0.45 9.29 19.59
N THR A 184 -0.72 9.07 20.17
CA THR A 184 -0.88 8.29 21.41
C THR A 184 -1.78 7.10 21.18
N GLY A 185 -1.54 6.02 21.93
CA GLY A 185 -2.34 4.81 21.84
C GLY A 185 -2.44 4.07 23.16
N LEU A 186 -3.56 3.38 23.33
CA LEU A 186 -3.77 2.42 24.42
C LEU A 186 -4.44 1.18 23.84
N ASN A 187 -3.86 0.01 24.09
CA ASN A 187 -4.50 -1.28 23.83
C ASN A 187 -4.90 -1.87 25.18
N VAL A 188 -6.17 -2.23 25.34
CA VAL A 188 -6.69 -2.87 26.55
C VAL A 188 -7.88 -3.74 26.18
N ALA A 189 -7.87 -5.02 26.56
CA ALA A 189 -9.02 -5.91 26.37
C ALA A 189 -9.63 -5.88 24.94
N ASN A 190 -8.78 -5.97 23.91
CA ASN A 190 -9.15 -5.87 22.48
C ASN A 190 -9.75 -4.52 22.04
N TRP A 191 -9.73 -3.51 22.91
CA TRP A 191 -10.00 -2.13 22.54
C TRP A 191 -8.70 -1.41 22.27
N THR A 192 -8.74 -0.59 21.24
CA THR A 192 -7.61 0.14 20.71
C THR A 192 -8.01 1.60 20.70
N VAL A 193 -7.46 2.40 21.61
CA VAL A 193 -7.63 3.85 21.60
C VAL A 193 -6.48 4.46 20.84
N ARG A 194 -6.75 5.39 19.94
CA ARG A 194 -5.74 6.13 19.17
C ARG A 194 -6.09 7.61 19.12
N SER A 195 -5.07 8.46 19.19
CA SER A 195 -5.20 9.90 18.99
C SER A 195 -3.98 10.45 18.26
N SER A 196 -4.18 11.40 17.37
CA SER A 196 -3.14 12.08 16.61
C SER A 196 -3.34 13.59 16.68
N THR A 197 -2.31 14.32 17.09
CA THR A 197 -2.34 15.77 17.25
C THR A 197 -1.10 16.39 16.62
N ILE A 198 -1.31 17.45 15.83
CA ILE A 198 -0.25 18.25 15.23
C ILE A 198 -0.17 19.59 15.95
N LEU A 199 1.05 19.99 16.29
CA LEU A 199 1.41 21.26 16.89
C LEU A 199 2.29 22.00 15.89
N THR A 200 1.93 23.23 15.54
CA THR A 200 2.75 24.06 14.64
C THR A 200 3.08 25.38 15.32
N ASP A 201 4.30 25.87 15.12
CA ASP A 201 4.76 27.22 15.47
C ASP A 201 5.43 27.80 14.22
N ASP A 202 4.74 28.72 13.54
CA ASP A 202 5.24 29.46 12.39
C ASP A 202 5.51 30.90 12.81
N ASN A 203 6.79 31.24 12.98
CA ASN A 203 7.24 32.58 13.36
C ASN A 203 6.52 33.15 14.61
N GLY A 204 6.21 32.29 15.58
CA GLY A 204 5.49 32.63 16.81
C GLY A 204 3.98 32.44 16.74
N THR A 205 3.42 32.21 15.55
CA THR A 205 2.00 31.86 15.38
C THR A 205 1.81 30.38 15.65
N ARG A 206 1.09 30.06 16.72
CA ARG A 206 0.93 28.69 17.20
C ARG A 206 -0.45 28.14 16.88
N SER A 207 -0.50 26.93 16.33
CA SER A 207 -1.74 26.19 16.11
C SER A 207 -1.63 24.77 16.68
N VAL A 208 -2.79 24.24 17.08
CA VAL A 208 -2.94 22.87 17.58
C VAL A 208 -4.12 22.26 16.84
N GLU A 209 -3.89 21.14 16.18
CA GLU A 209 -4.87 20.48 15.34
C GLU A 209 -4.99 19.00 15.75
N ASN A 210 -6.21 18.55 16.06
CA ASN A 210 -6.47 17.15 16.37
C ASN A 210 -7.06 16.44 15.16
N LEU A 211 -6.25 15.60 14.52
CA LEU A 211 -6.67 14.86 13.32
C LEU A 211 -7.74 13.82 13.63
N TYR A 212 -7.59 13.11 14.75
CA TYR A 212 -8.57 12.14 15.24
C TYR A 212 -8.28 11.75 16.69
N THR A 213 -9.31 11.26 17.37
CA THR A 213 -9.26 10.63 18.69
C THR A 213 -10.42 9.66 18.81
N TYR A 214 -10.14 8.36 18.72
CA TYR A 214 -11.18 7.34 18.70
C TYR A 214 -10.79 6.10 19.49
N ALA A 215 -11.80 5.33 19.89
CA ALA A 215 -11.67 3.96 20.35
C ALA A 215 -12.18 3.02 19.26
N GLU A 216 -11.45 1.96 18.96
CA GLU A 216 -11.84 0.93 18.01
C GLU A 216 -11.83 -0.46 18.62
N HIS A 217 -12.69 -1.31 18.06
CA HIS A 217 -12.76 -2.73 18.37
C HIS A 217 -13.01 -3.49 17.08
N VAL A 218 -12.30 -4.60 16.90
CA VAL A 218 -12.47 -5.50 15.77
C VAL A 218 -13.35 -6.67 16.22
N PHE A 219 -14.39 -6.95 15.46
CA PHE A 219 -15.24 -8.13 15.57
C PHE A 219 -14.80 -9.15 14.52
N GLU A 220 -13.81 -9.96 14.86
CA GLU A 220 -13.09 -10.84 13.93
C GLU A 220 -14.02 -11.86 13.26
N GLU A 221 -14.95 -12.45 14.01
CA GLU A 221 -15.94 -13.41 13.49
C GLU A 221 -16.82 -12.81 12.38
N ARG A 222 -17.06 -11.50 12.45
CA ARG A 222 -17.88 -10.78 11.46
C ARG A 222 -17.05 -10.05 10.42
N LYS A 223 -15.71 -10.07 10.55
CA LYS A 223 -14.78 -9.26 9.74
C LYS A 223 -15.17 -7.79 9.70
N LEU A 224 -15.57 -7.26 10.87
CA LEU A 224 -16.03 -5.89 11.02
C LEU A 224 -15.16 -5.16 12.03
N ARG A 225 -14.91 -3.88 11.79
CA ARG A 225 -14.27 -2.97 12.73
C ARG A 225 -15.24 -1.87 13.09
N ALA A 226 -15.42 -1.62 14.38
CA ALA A 226 -16.20 -0.50 14.88
C ALA A 226 -15.27 0.56 15.46
N GLN A 227 -15.55 1.83 15.17
CA GLN A 227 -14.85 2.97 15.75
C GLN A 227 -15.85 3.97 16.32
N VAL A 228 -15.49 4.60 17.44
CA VAL A 228 -16.29 5.63 18.11
C VAL A 228 -15.40 6.77 18.60
N GLY A 229 -15.86 8.00 18.42
CA GLY A 229 -15.16 9.21 18.86
C GLY A 229 -15.03 10.22 17.73
N GLN A 230 -13.89 10.91 17.70
CA GLN A 230 -13.49 11.82 16.62
C GLN A 230 -12.80 11.00 15.53
N ILE A 231 -13.54 10.68 14.47
CA ILE A 231 -13.13 9.75 13.42
C ILE A 231 -13.19 10.43 12.05
N ASN A 232 -12.38 9.94 11.12
CA ASN A 232 -12.51 10.25 9.70
C ASN A 232 -13.49 9.24 9.10
N ALA A 233 -14.71 9.71 8.78
CA ALA A 233 -15.74 8.86 8.22
C ALA A 233 -15.27 8.32 6.87
N THR A 234 -15.09 7.02 6.75
CA THR A 234 -14.66 6.41 5.49
C THR A 234 -15.87 6.09 4.61
N SER A 235 -15.76 6.36 3.32
CA SER A 235 -16.72 5.95 2.30
C SER A 235 -15.96 5.38 1.11
N SER A 236 -16.52 4.37 0.44
CA SER A 236 -15.85 3.73 -0.68
C SER A 236 -15.76 4.63 -1.93
N LEU A 237 -16.70 5.57 -2.10
CA LEU A 237 -16.77 6.44 -3.29
C LEU A 237 -16.60 7.93 -2.97
N PHE A 238 -17.01 8.36 -1.78
CA PHE A 238 -17.03 9.77 -1.40
C PHE A 238 -15.84 10.11 -0.51
N SER A 239 -15.43 11.37 -0.53
CA SER A 239 -14.33 11.95 0.28
C SER A 239 -14.41 11.60 1.77
N GLY A 240 -15.63 11.59 2.32
CA GLY A 240 -15.86 11.41 3.75
C GLY A 240 -15.57 12.68 4.56
N ALA A 241 -16.23 12.80 5.71
CA ALA A 241 -16.11 13.95 6.60
C ALA A 241 -15.46 13.55 7.93
N GLN A 242 -14.80 14.50 8.60
CA GLN A 242 -14.40 14.32 9.99
C GLN A 242 -15.64 14.42 10.86
N ILE A 243 -15.94 13.38 11.64
CA ILE A 243 -17.16 13.33 12.46
C ILE A 243 -16.85 13.01 13.92
N ASN A 244 -17.66 13.58 14.81
CA ASN A 244 -17.87 13.07 16.15
C ASN A 244 -19.01 12.05 16.06
N GLY A 245 -18.69 10.75 16.10
CA GLY A 245 -19.68 9.73 15.80
C GLY A 245 -19.19 8.31 15.94
N ILE A 246 -19.86 7.42 15.20
CA ILE A 246 -19.55 5.99 15.11
C ILE A 246 -19.39 5.59 13.65
N GLN A 247 -18.53 4.61 13.39
CA GLN A 247 -18.47 3.94 12.10
C GLN A 247 -18.22 2.44 12.23
N PHE A 248 -18.73 1.69 11.26
CA PHE A 248 -18.49 0.27 11.05
C PHE A 248 -17.91 0.07 9.65
N LEU A 249 -16.81 -0.66 9.57
CA LEU A 249 -16.05 -0.87 8.36
C LEU A 249 -15.75 -2.36 8.19
N PRO A 250 -15.72 -2.91 6.97
CA PRO A 250 -15.11 -4.21 6.72
C PRO A 250 -13.64 -4.23 7.14
N GLU A 251 -13.18 -5.29 7.79
CA GLU A 251 -11.79 -5.44 8.22
C GLU A 251 -10.90 -5.91 7.06
N THR A 252 -10.15 -4.97 6.47
CA THR A 252 -9.27 -5.21 5.31
C THR A 252 -7.81 -5.43 5.68
N GLY A 253 -7.41 -5.31 6.96
CA GLY A 253 -6.06 -5.65 7.44
C GLY A 253 -5.67 -7.12 7.25
N LEU A 254 -6.61 -7.90 6.72
CA LEU A 254 -6.48 -9.28 6.29
C LEU A 254 -6.13 -9.39 4.78
N GLN A 255 -5.85 -8.30 4.07
CA GLN A 255 -5.44 -8.36 2.66
C GLN A 255 -3.92 -8.25 2.54
N PRO A 256 -3.25 -9.14 1.78
CA PRO A 256 -1.80 -9.06 1.59
C PRO A 256 -1.42 -7.81 0.80
N ASN A 257 -0.38 -7.11 1.27
CA ASN A 257 0.22 -5.92 0.66
C ASN A 257 -0.77 -4.76 0.42
N ILE A 258 -0.94 -3.90 1.43
CA ILE A 258 -1.44 -2.54 1.21
C ILE A 258 -0.22 -1.71 0.77
N PRO A 259 -0.05 -1.37 -0.52
CA PRO A 259 0.95 -0.39 -0.92
C PRO A 259 0.60 0.93 -0.25
N ALA A 260 1.60 1.56 0.35
CA ALA A 260 1.46 2.90 0.86
C ALA A 260 1.45 3.92 -0.28
N THR A 261 0.71 5.02 -0.05
CA THR A 261 0.77 6.18 -0.93
C THR A 261 2.19 6.72 -0.94
N THR A 262 2.76 6.76 -2.14
CA THR A 262 4.11 7.25 -2.39
C THR A 262 4.02 8.55 -3.16
N ILE A 263 4.59 9.62 -2.61
CA ILE A 263 4.63 10.93 -3.26
C ILE A 263 6.04 11.18 -3.77
N THR A 264 6.17 11.55 -5.04
CA THR A 264 7.46 11.89 -5.66
C THR A 264 7.47 13.33 -6.13
N GLY A 265 8.59 13.99 -5.97
CA GLY A 265 8.83 15.35 -6.47
C GLY A 265 10.31 15.69 -6.47
N ILE A 266 10.68 16.91 -6.85
CA ILE A 266 12.06 17.40 -6.78
C ILE A 266 12.07 18.67 -5.92
N ALA A 267 12.94 18.67 -4.91
CA ALA A 267 13.29 19.85 -4.12
C ALA A 267 14.54 20.51 -4.71
N HIS A 268 14.53 21.84 -4.85
CA HIS A 268 15.64 22.54 -5.48
C HIS A 268 16.69 23.00 -4.48
N SER A 269 16.30 23.42 -3.28
CA SER A 269 17.25 23.79 -2.24
C SER A 269 17.75 22.58 -1.47
N ASN A 270 18.94 22.70 -0.86
CA ASN A 270 19.60 21.58 -0.19
C ASN A 270 18.79 20.97 0.93
N GLN A 271 17.80 21.70 1.46
CA GLN A 271 16.90 21.24 2.51
C GLN A 271 15.51 21.88 2.33
N ALA A 272 14.56 21.19 1.73
CA ALA A 272 13.19 21.69 1.60
C ALA A 272 12.27 21.06 2.65
N ARG A 273 11.21 21.78 3.01
CA ARG A 273 10.10 21.24 3.80
C ARG A 273 8.99 20.83 2.84
N VAL A 274 8.63 19.55 2.84
CA VAL A 274 7.44 19.08 2.12
C VAL A 274 6.28 19.05 3.10
N GLU A 275 5.21 19.77 2.78
CA GLU A 275 3.92 19.70 3.45
C GLU A 275 2.92 18.98 2.55
N VAL A 276 2.20 18.02 3.13
CA VAL A 276 1.10 17.31 2.50
C VAL A 276 -0.17 17.72 3.23
N ARG A 277 -1.11 18.30 2.49
CA ARG A 277 -2.43 18.69 3.00
C ARG A 277 -3.54 17.89 2.35
N GLN A 278 -4.65 17.73 3.08
CA GLN A 278 -5.84 17.07 2.58
C GLN A 278 -7.10 17.78 3.07
N ALA A 279 -7.83 18.40 2.15
CA ALA A 279 -8.89 19.38 2.43
C ALA A 279 -8.43 20.46 3.43
N GLY A 280 -7.36 21.18 3.09
CA GLY A 280 -6.83 22.30 3.86
C GLY A 280 -5.97 21.92 5.08
N GLN A 281 -6.15 20.73 5.65
CA GLN A 281 -5.48 20.28 6.88
C GLN A 281 -4.12 19.62 6.60
N VAL A 282 -3.08 19.93 7.39
CA VAL A 282 -1.77 19.28 7.25
C VAL A 282 -1.87 17.86 7.80
N ILE A 283 -1.63 16.86 6.95
CA ILE A 283 -1.65 15.44 7.37
C ILE A 283 -0.24 14.87 7.55
N TYR A 284 0.75 15.45 6.87
CA TYR A 284 2.13 15.01 6.93
C TYR A 284 3.07 16.17 6.58
N SER A 285 4.18 16.29 7.30
CA SER A 285 5.26 17.19 6.91
C SER A 285 6.60 16.58 7.28
N THR A 286 7.57 16.74 6.39
CA THR A 286 8.93 16.25 6.60
C THR A 286 9.95 17.11 5.86
N LEU A 287 11.21 16.94 6.24
CA LEU A 287 12.34 17.58 5.59
C LEU A 287 12.95 16.65 4.55
N VAL A 288 13.24 17.17 3.37
CA VAL A 288 13.89 16.45 2.27
C VAL A 288 15.17 17.16 1.85
N ASN A 289 16.16 16.40 1.38
CA ASN A 289 17.38 16.98 0.81
C ASN A 289 17.13 17.49 -0.61
N ALA A 290 18.06 18.28 -1.16
CA ALA A 290 18.03 18.67 -2.57
C ALA A 290 17.97 17.45 -3.51
N GLY A 291 17.25 17.64 -4.60
CA GLY A 291 17.06 16.68 -5.67
C GLY A 291 15.71 15.95 -5.58
N PRO A 292 15.54 14.90 -6.40
CA PRO A 292 14.35 14.07 -6.38
C PRO A 292 14.18 13.41 -5.03
N PHE A 293 12.97 13.50 -4.49
CA PHE A 293 12.57 12.84 -3.27
C PHE A 293 11.40 11.92 -3.54
N THR A 294 11.32 10.89 -2.70
CA THR A 294 10.19 9.98 -2.61
C THR A 294 9.80 9.95 -1.14
N LEU A 295 8.54 10.26 -0.85
CA LEU A 295 7.94 10.10 0.48
C LEU A 295 7.18 8.78 0.47
N PRO A 296 7.79 7.67 0.94
CA PRO A 296 7.05 6.45 1.18
C PRO A 296 6.11 6.64 2.38
N ASP A 297 5.04 5.87 2.44
CA ASP A 297 4.22 5.75 3.66
C ASP A 297 3.56 7.05 4.12
N VAL A 298 3.19 7.94 3.19
CA VAL A 298 2.44 9.15 3.52
C VAL A 298 1.07 8.73 4.09
N PRO A 299 0.73 9.12 5.33
CA PRO A 299 -0.48 8.68 5.99
C PRO A 299 -1.69 9.38 5.36
N VAL A 300 -2.31 8.76 4.37
CA VAL A 300 -3.55 9.25 3.76
C VAL A 300 -4.70 9.05 4.74
N VAL A 301 -5.31 10.15 5.18
CA VAL A 301 -6.40 10.14 6.16
C VAL A 301 -7.74 9.85 5.50
N ARG A 302 -7.93 10.29 4.25
CA ARG A 302 -9.12 10.06 3.42
C ARG A 302 -8.72 9.62 2.02
N GLY A 303 -9.18 8.47 1.55
CA GLY A 303 -8.73 7.95 0.25
C GLY A 303 -9.24 8.72 -0.98
N ASN A 304 -10.39 9.37 -0.85
CA ASN A 304 -11.10 10.01 -1.96
C ASN A 304 -10.96 11.54 -1.95
N VAL A 305 -9.88 12.07 -1.38
CA VAL A 305 -9.57 13.50 -1.35
C VAL A 305 -8.16 13.70 -1.88
N ASP A 306 -7.99 14.68 -2.76
CA ASP A 306 -6.71 15.05 -3.34
C ASP A 306 -5.69 15.42 -2.24
N LEU A 307 -4.40 15.23 -2.54
CA LEU A 307 -3.32 15.69 -1.69
C LEU A 307 -2.70 16.95 -2.29
N ASP A 308 -2.75 18.05 -1.54
CA ASP A 308 -2.07 19.28 -1.90
C ASP A 308 -0.67 19.26 -1.34
N ILE A 309 0.32 19.25 -2.24
CA ILE A 309 1.74 19.16 -1.89
C ILE A 309 2.34 20.54 -2.02
N SER A 310 2.98 21.01 -0.95
CA SER A 310 3.70 22.26 -0.92
C SER A 310 5.15 21.98 -0.54
N VAL A 311 6.07 22.26 -1.47
CA VAL A 311 7.52 22.19 -1.23
C VAL A 311 8.00 23.60 -0.89
N VAL A 312 8.22 23.84 0.40
CA VAL A 312 8.69 25.13 0.92
C VAL A 312 10.21 25.11 1.01
N GLU A 313 10.82 26.00 0.26
CA GLU A 313 12.25 26.01 0.00
C GLU A 313 12.95 26.96 0.97
N THR A 314 14.27 26.79 1.11
CA THR A 314 15.03 27.58 2.10
C THR A 314 15.18 29.06 1.75
N ASP A 315 14.92 29.46 0.51
CA ASP A 315 14.85 30.87 0.11
C ASP A 315 13.45 31.48 0.28
N GLY A 316 12.49 30.72 0.81
CA GLY A 316 11.11 31.11 1.01
C GLY A 316 10.21 30.89 -0.21
N SER A 317 10.77 30.48 -1.36
CA SER A 317 9.94 30.07 -2.50
C SER A 317 9.14 28.81 -2.17
N THR A 318 7.96 28.68 -2.76
CA THR A 318 7.10 27.51 -2.55
C THR A 318 6.65 26.98 -3.90
N THR A 319 6.87 25.69 -4.14
CA THR A 319 6.35 24.99 -5.32
C THR A 319 5.19 24.11 -4.87
N GLY A 320 4.00 24.40 -5.38
CA GLY A 320 2.78 23.64 -5.09
C GLY A 320 2.39 22.71 -6.25
N PHE A 321 1.93 21.50 -5.94
CA PHE A 321 1.25 20.63 -6.90
C PHE A 321 0.23 19.75 -6.19
N THR A 322 -0.83 19.37 -6.90
CA THR A 322 -1.89 18.52 -6.35
C THR A 322 -1.74 17.10 -6.92
N VAL A 323 -1.75 16.10 -6.05
CA VAL A 323 -1.80 14.68 -6.40
C VAL A 323 -3.27 14.24 -6.31
N PRO A 324 -3.93 13.97 -7.45
CA PRO A 324 -5.34 13.61 -7.43
C PRO A 324 -5.59 12.35 -6.62
N SER A 325 -6.73 12.31 -5.91
CA SER A 325 -7.15 11.17 -5.08
C SER A 325 -7.17 9.86 -5.87
N SER A 326 -7.47 9.95 -7.16
CA SER A 326 -7.52 8.81 -8.07
C SER A 326 -6.17 8.26 -8.52
N SER A 327 -5.08 8.98 -8.25
CA SER A 327 -3.70 8.53 -8.45
C SER A 327 -3.06 8.02 -7.16
N LEU A 328 -3.73 8.25 -6.02
CA LEU A 328 -3.32 7.69 -4.75
C LEU A 328 -3.54 6.18 -4.84
N ASN A 329 -2.44 5.42 -4.80
CA ASN A 329 -2.47 3.97 -4.67
C ASN A 329 -2.93 3.61 -3.26
N ILE A 330 -4.17 3.94 -2.89
CA ILE A 330 -4.84 3.38 -1.73
C ILE A 330 -5.39 2.03 -2.19
N SER A 331 -4.49 1.09 -2.51
CA SER A 331 -4.91 -0.27 -2.83
C SER A 331 -5.28 -1.00 -1.53
N GLY A 332 -6.39 -0.53 -0.95
CA GLY A 332 -7.32 -1.30 -0.13
C GLY A 332 -8.70 -1.41 -0.79
N THR A 333 -8.89 -0.80 -1.97
CA THR A 333 -10.13 -0.90 -2.75
C THR A 333 -10.26 -2.20 -3.51
N THR A 334 -9.17 -2.91 -3.83
CA THR A 334 -9.29 -4.23 -4.44
C THR A 334 -9.89 -5.22 -3.44
N ARG A 335 -11.22 -5.32 -3.41
CA ARG A 335 -12.05 -6.21 -2.57
C ARG A 335 -12.38 -5.71 -1.16
N ALA A 336 -12.72 -4.44 -0.95
CA ALA A 336 -13.49 -4.07 0.25
C ALA A 336 -14.95 -4.58 0.13
N GLU A 337 -15.10 -5.91 0.06
CA GLU A 337 -16.39 -6.58 0.13
C GLU A 337 -16.99 -6.35 1.52
N GLY A 338 -18.26 -5.99 1.56
CA GLY A 338 -19.00 -5.79 2.79
C GLY A 338 -19.55 -4.37 2.94
N LEU A 339 -20.37 -4.24 3.97
CA LEU A 339 -21.09 -3.03 4.32
C LEU A 339 -20.22 -2.12 5.19
N SER A 340 -20.07 -0.87 4.78
CA SER A 340 -19.61 0.22 5.61
C SER A 340 -20.77 1.14 6.00
N PHE A 341 -20.70 1.69 7.21
CA PHE A 341 -21.69 2.62 7.72
C PHE A 341 -21.04 3.61 8.68
N SER A 342 -21.37 4.89 8.58
CA SER A 342 -20.96 5.90 9.57
C SER A 342 -22.07 6.89 9.84
N VAL A 343 -22.11 7.42 11.06
CA VAL A 343 -23.05 8.46 11.47
C VAL A 343 -22.44 9.34 12.57
N GLY A 344 -22.59 10.66 12.44
CA GLY A 344 -22.06 11.61 13.42
C GLY A 344 -22.26 13.05 13.01
N GLN A 345 -21.77 13.97 13.84
CA GLN A 345 -21.74 15.40 13.54
C GLN A 345 -20.40 15.79 12.93
N VAL A 346 -20.43 16.58 11.86
CA VAL A 346 -19.21 17.10 11.22
C VAL A 346 -18.42 17.99 12.19
N ARG A 347 -17.10 17.78 12.29
CA ARG A 347 -16.21 18.48 13.23
C ARG A 347 -15.79 19.86 12.75
N ASP A 348 -15.66 20.04 11.44
CA ASP A 348 -15.10 21.24 10.84
C ASP A 348 -15.96 21.61 9.63
N GLY A 349 -16.91 22.52 9.84
CA GLY A 349 -17.94 22.87 8.86
C GLY A 349 -17.96 24.35 8.46
N GLY A 350 -16.90 25.08 8.81
CA GLY A 350 -16.84 26.54 8.69
C GLY A 350 -17.74 27.26 9.70
N ASP A 351 -17.48 28.56 9.90
CA ASP A 351 -18.21 29.39 10.86
C ASP A 351 -19.70 29.58 10.47
N ASP A 352 -20.05 29.45 9.19
CA ASP A 352 -21.38 29.78 8.67
C ASP A 352 -22.35 28.60 8.54
N ASN A 353 -21.84 27.35 8.40
CA ASN A 353 -22.68 26.17 8.15
C ASN A 353 -22.83 25.22 9.36
N GLY A 354 -22.09 25.46 10.44
CA GLY A 354 -22.18 24.70 11.69
C GLY A 354 -21.71 23.24 11.55
N SER A 355 -22.16 22.37 12.47
CA SER A 355 -21.78 20.96 12.55
C SER A 355 -22.95 20.03 12.18
N PRO A 356 -23.32 19.90 10.89
CA PRO A 356 -24.46 19.09 10.47
C PRO A 356 -24.26 17.62 10.81
N TRP A 357 -25.38 16.92 11.06
CA TRP A 357 -25.36 15.47 11.09
C TRP A 357 -25.18 14.89 9.69
N VAL A 358 -24.34 13.88 9.57
CA VAL A 358 -24.10 13.12 8.35
C VAL A 358 -24.21 11.63 8.62
N MET A 359 -24.73 10.91 7.63
CA MET A 359 -24.78 9.46 7.56
C MET A 359 -24.18 9.02 6.22
N ASN A 360 -23.23 8.09 6.26
CA ASN A 360 -22.70 7.43 5.07
C ASN A 360 -23.01 5.93 5.11
N ILE A 361 -23.26 5.37 3.94
CA ILE A 361 -23.41 3.93 3.73
C ILE A 361 -22.71 3.56 2.44
N SER A 362 -21.89 2.51 2.44
CA SER A 362 -21.37 1.93 1.21
C SER A 362 -21.35 0.42 1.30
N ASN A 363 -21.44 -0.27 0.16
CA ASN A 363 -21.37 -1.71 0.13
C ASN A 363 -20.61 -2.17 -1.12
N GLY A 364 -19.53 -2.92 -0.91
CA GLY A 364 -18.84 -3.66 -1.97
C GLY A 364 -19.38 -5.09 -2.05
N THR A 365 -19.72 -5.56 -3.23
CA THR A 365 -20.17 -6.93 -3.46
C THR A 365 -19.48 -7.54 -4.66
N ARG A 366 -19.02 -8.78 -4.53
CA ARG A 366 -18.56 -9.55 -5.67
C ARG A 366 -19.75 -9.94 -6.54
N LEU A 367 -19.75 -9.51 -7.80
CA LEU A 367 -20.79 -9.82 -8.78
C LEU A 367 -20.41 -11.03 -9.64
N ALA A 368 -19.11 -11.19 -9.91
CA ALA A 368 -18.50 -12.36 -10.57
C ALA A 368 -17.06 -12.56 -10.07
N GLU A 369 -16.37 -13.63 -10.49
CA GLU A 369 -14.98 -13.90 -10.05
C GLU A 369 -14.00 -12.75 -10.34
N ASP A 370 -14.23 -12.03 -11.43
CA ASP A 370 -13.42 -10.93 -11.95
C ASP A 370 -14.09 -9.55 -11.82
N LEU A 371 -15.28 -9.48 -11.21
CA LEU A 371 -16.10 -8.27 -11.17
C LEU A 371 -16.63 -7.99 -9.76
N THR A 372 -16.27 -6.83 -9.21
CA THR A 372 -16.80 -6.31 -7.95
C THR A 372 -17.60 -5.05 -8.21
N GLY A 373 -18.79 -4.93 -7.61
CA GLY A 373 -19.60 -3.72 -7.65
C GLY A 373 -19.59 -3.01 -6.31
N VAL A 374 -19.44 -1.69 -6.32
CA VAL A 374 -19.47 -0.84 -5.14
C VAL A 374 -20.59 0.18 -5.30
N THR A 375 -21.40 0.36 -4.26
CA THR A 375 -22.39 1.44 -4.18
C THR A 375 -22.18 2.23 -2.91
N ALA A 376 -22.44 3.54 -2.96
CA ALA A 376 -22.36 4.39 -1.78
C ALA A 376 -23.43 5.47 -1.78
N GLY A 377 -23.78 5.96 -0.59
CA GLY A 377 -24.68 7.08 -0.39
C GLY A 377 -24.30 7.91 0.83
N VAL A 378 -24.53 9.21 0.74
CA VAL A 378 -24.31 10.20 1.79
C VAL A 378 -25.59 10.97 2.01
N LEU A 379 -26.00 11.13 3.27
CA LEU A 379 -27.15 11.92 3.66
C LEU A 379 -26.76 12.85 4.81
N ALA A 380 -26.98 14.15 4.62
CA ALA A 380 -26.88 15.19 5.64
C ALA A 380 -28.03 16.18 5.50
N GLU A 381 -28.17 17.11 6.44
CA GLU A 381 -29.31 18.06 6.49
C GLU A 381 -29.52 18.83 5.19
N LYS A 382 -28.42 19.26 4.55
CA LYS A 382 -28.42 20.06 3.31
C LYS A 382 -27.63 19.42 2.17
N TYR A 383 -27.34 18.12 2.25
CA TYR A 383 -26.54 17.41 1.25
C TYR A 383 -27.01 15.97 1.07
N GLN A 384 -27.11 15.54 -0.18
CA GLN A 384 -27.44 14.17 -0.55
C GLN A 384 -26.57 13.74 -1.72
N ALA A 385 -25.97 12.56 -1.64
CA ALA A 385 -25.19 12.00 -2.73
C ALA A 385 -25.37 10.50 -2.84
N ALA A 386 -25.22 9.98 -4.06
CA ALA A 386 -25.25 8.56 -4.36
C ALA A 386 -24.28 8.24 -5.48
N GLY A 387 -23.66 7.07 -5.44
CA GLY A 387 -22.69 6.65 -6.45
C GLY A 387 -22.62 5.16 -6.63
N ALA A 388 -22.10 4.76 -7.78
CA ALA A 388 -21.81 3.37 -8.11
C ALA A 388 -20.48 3.27 -8.86
N GLN A 389 -19.78 2.18 -8.63
CA GLN A 389 -18.51 1.85 -9.26
C GLN A 389 -18.47 0.36 -9.57
N LEU A 390 -17.78 0.01 -10.64
CA LEU A 390 -17.46 -1.39 -10.96
C LEU A 390 -15.94 -1.51 -10.97
N GLU A 391 -15.40 -2.56 -10.36
CA GLU A 391 -14.01 -2.95 -10.45
C GLU A 391 -13.93 -4.23 -11.28
N TRP A 392 -13.40 -4.13 -12.50
CA TRP A 392 -13.32 -5.23 -13.44
C TRP A 392 -11.87 -5.62 -13.71
N ALA A 393 -11.49 -6.80 -13.23
CA ALA A 393 -10.22 -7.44 -13.53
C ALA A 393 -10.32 -8.23 -14.84
N VAL A 394 -10.32 -7.53 -15.99
CA VAL A 394 -10.42 -8.13 -17.33
C VAL A 394 -9.46 -9.32 -17.52
N ASN A 395 -8.28 -9.24 -16.90
CA ASN A 395 -7.38 -10.36 -16.64
C ASN A 395 -6.37 -9.96 -15.54
N GLU A 396 -5.42 -10.85 -15.21
CA GLU A 396 -4.37 -10.61 -14.21
C GLU A 396 -3.49 -9.37 -14.45
N LYS A 397 -3.53 -8.80 -15.66
CA LYS A 397 -2.70 -7.67 -16.08
C LYS A 397 -3.50 -6.41 -16.38
N TRP A 398 -4.83 -6.45 -16.36
CA TRP A 398 -5.65 -5.34 -16.77
C TRP A 398 -6.84 -5.16 -15.84
N MET A 399 -6.85 -4.02 -15.15
CA MET A 399 -7.94 -3.59 -14.28
C MET A 399 -8.57 -2.32 -14.84
N ILE A 400 -9.90 -2.28 -14.85
CA ILE A 400 -10.70 -1.13 -15.26
C ILE A 400 -11.72 -0.85 -14.18
N THR A 401 -11.82 0.41 -13.78
CA THR A 401 -12.72 0.84 -12.71
C THR A 401 -13.50 2.08 -13.11
N PRO A 402 -14.66 1.93 -13.79
CA PRO A 402 -15.57 3.04 -14.05
C PRO A 402 -16.42 3.35 -12.81
N SER A 403 -16.68 4.63 -12.56
CA SER A 403 -17.60 5.08 -11.51
C SER A 403 -18.43 6.28 -11.96
N VAL A 404 -19.60 6.41 -11.33
CA VAL A 404 -20.49 7.55 -11.48
C VAL A 404 -21.03 7.95 -10.12
N MET A 405 -21.03 9.24 -9.84
CA MET A 405 -21.52 9.82 -8.59
C MET A 405 -22.42 11.00 -8.92
N VAL A 406 -23.46 11.18 -8.13
CA VAL A 406 -24.37 12.33 -8.21
C VAL A 406 -24.48 12.97 -6.84
N SER A 407 -24.57 14.30 -6.81
CA SER A 407 -24.78 15.05 -5.58
C SER A 407 -25.79 16.18 -5.75
N ALA A 408 -26.44 16.52 -4.65
CA ALA A 408 -27.38 17.61 -4.50
C ALA A 408 -27.09 18.33 -3.18
N ALA A 409 -26.72 19.60 -3.25
CA ALA A 409 -26.30 20.43 -2.12
C ALA A 409 -27.15 21.71 -2.01
N ARG A 410 -27.42 22.12 -0.77
CA ARG A 410 -28.23 23.30 -0.42
C ARG A 410 -27.67 24.08 0.76
N PHE A 411 -26.38 23.94 1.06
CA PHE A 411 -25.71 24.73 2.10
C PHE A 411 -25.77 26.23 1.75
N HIS A 412 -25.49 26.56 0.49
CA HIS A 412 -25.61 27.90 -0.11
C HIS A 412 -26.64 27.87 -1.26
N ALA A 413 -26.22 28.23 -2.48
CA ALA A 413 -27.05 28.06 -3.67
C ALA A 413 -27.31 26.57 -3.95
N GLU A 414 -28.48 26.24 -4.51
CA GLU A 414 -28.77 24.86 -4.89
C GLU A 414 -27.83 24.42 -6.02
N GLN A 415 -27.03 23.41 -5.73
CA GLN A 415 -26.04 22.84 -6.64
C GLN A 415 -26.35 21.36 -6.82
N ASN A 416 -26.61 20.96 -8.05
CA ASN A 416 -26.84 19.57 -8.42
C ASN A 416 -25.86 19.20 -9.51
N GLY A 417 -25.22 18.04 -9.38
CA GLY A 417 -24.26 17.62 -10.37
C GLY A 417 -23.91 16.15 -10.35
N THR A 418 -23.07 15.80 -11.30
CA THR A 418 -22.59 14.45 -11.57
C THR A 418 -21.09 14.46 -11.77
N LYS A 419 -20.42 13.46 -11.25
CA LYS A 419 -19.03 13.09 -11.52
C LYS A 419 -19.02 11.74 -12.24
N ALA A 420 -18.27 11.64 -13.33
CA ALA A 420 -17.99 10.37 -14.00
C ALA A 420 -16.48 10.17 -14.02
N GLU A 421 -16.03 8.97 -13.70
CA GLU A 421 -14.61 8.66 -13.59
C GLU A 421 -14.30 7.29 -14.19
N LEU A 422 -13.14 7.18 -14.81
CA LEU A 422 -12.61 5.94 -15.36
C LEU A 422 -11.16 5.80 -14.91
N GLN A 423 -10.88 4.77 -14.13
CA GLN A 423 -9.52 4.39 -13.75
C GLN A 423 -9.10 3.12 -14.51
N ASN A 424 -7.82 3.05 -14.84
CA ASN A 424 -7.24 1.93 -15.54
C ASN A 424 -5.81 1.66 -15.08
N THR A 425 -5.48 0.39 -14.86
CA THR A 425 -4.10 -0.09 -14.72
C THR A 425 -3.86 -1.25 -15.68
N LEU A 426 -2.83 -1.16 -16.51
CA LEU A 426 -2.46 -2.15 -17.52
C LEU A 426 -0.98 -2.51 -17.41
N MET A 427 -0.69 -3.80 -17.21
CA MET A 427 0.65 -4.37 -17.21
C MET A 427 0.94 -5.05 -18.56
N LEU A 428 1.83 -4.44 -19.33
CA LEU A 428 2.28 -4.95 -20.62
C LEU A 428 3.54 -5.83 -20.48
N PRO A 429 3.80 -6.74 -21.44
CA PRO A 429 5.05 -7.50 -21.49
C PRO A 429 6.28 -6.59 -21.46
N GLY A 430 7.37 -7.07 -20.84
CA GLY A 430 8.60 -6.29 -20.73
C GLY A 430 8.63 -5.30 -19.55
N GLN A 431 7.88 -5.58 -18.48
CA GLN A 431 7.81 -4.78 -17.25
C GLN A 431 7.42 -3.31 -17.50
N LEU A 432 6.45 -3.13 -18.40
CA LEU A 432 5.83 -1.83 -18.69
C LEU A 432 4.47 -1.78 -18.01
N THR A 433 4.27 -0.79 -17.15
CA THR A 433 3.00 -0.54 -16.46
C THR A 433 2.46 0.81 -16.90
N LEU A 434 1.20 0.83 -17.30
CA LEU A 434 0.45 2.03 -17.67
C LEU A 434 -0.69 2.22 -16.67
N GLY A 435 -0.82 3.43 -16.14
CA GLY A 435 -1.96 3.86 -15.34
C GLY A 435 -2.63 5.05 -16.01
N LEU A 436 -3.96 5.08 -16.02
CA LEU A 436 -4.74 6.21 -16.50
C LEU A 436 -5.96 6.39 -15.61
N THR A 437 -6.15 7.61 -15.12
CA THR A 437 -7.43 8.05 -14.57
C THR A 437 -7.92 9.29 -15.32
N ALA A 438 -9.21 9.29 -15.66
CA ALA A 438 -9.91 10.43 -16.20
C ALA A 438 -11.20 10.65 -15.42
N SER A 439 -11.40 11.86 -14.89
CA SER A 439 -12.59 12.27 -14.16
C SER A 439 -13.17 13.53 -14.80
N GLY A 440 -14.47 13.50 -15.10
CA GLY A 440 -15.22 14.64 -15.60
C GLY A 440 -16.30 15.04 -14.61
N TYR A 441 -16.43 16.33 -14.38
CA TYR A 441 -17.33 16.92 -13.40
C TYR A 441 -18.32 17.85 -14.10
N SER A 442 -19.60 17.75 -13.74
CA SER A 442 -20.55 18.80 -14.08
C SER A 442 -20.32 20.01 -13.18
N ALA A 443 -20.67 21.21 -13.65
CA ALA A 443 -20.48 22.45 -12.90
C ALA A 443 -21.06 22.45 -11.47
N GLY A 444 -22.18 21.76 -11.24
CA GLY A 444 -22.83 21.70 -9.93
C GLY A 444 -22.47 20.49 -9.06
N PHE A 445 -21.51 19.66 -9.47
CA PHE A 445 -21.07 18.54 -8.62
C PHE A 445 -20.18 19.09 -7.52
N ARG A 446 -20.47 18.72 -6.28
CA ARG A 446 -19.63 18.96 -5.11
C ARG A 446 -19.65 17.75 -4.19
N GLU A 447 -18.50 17.43 -3.61
CA GLU A 447 -18.42 16.57 -2.43
C GLU A 447 -19.04 17.28 -1.21
N MET A 448 -19.35 16.56 -0.13
CA MET A 448 -20.04 17.17 1.02
C MET A 448 -19.22 18.29 1.66
N THR A 449 -17.92 18.07 1.89
CA THR A 449 -17.05 19.06 2.53
C THR A 449 -16.81 20.27 1.64
N GLU A 450 -16.72 20.08 0.32
CA GLU A 450 -16.66 21.17 -0.66
C GLU A 450 -17.96 21.98 -0.67
N ALA A 451 -19.12 21.31 -0.62
CA ALA A 451 -20.41 21.99 -0.61
C ALA A 451 -20.67 22.82 0.65
N MET A 452 -19.96 22.54 1.75
CA MET A 452 -20.04 23.29 3.01
C MET A 452 -19.16 24.53 3.03
N ASP A 453 -18.22 24.64 2.09
CA ASP A 453 -17.26 25.72 1.97
C ASP A 453 -17.63 26.58 0.74
N ASP A 454 -18.03 27.83 0.96
CA ASP A 454 -18.45 28.71 -0.12
C ASP A 454 -17.29 29.22 -0.97
N GLU A 455 -16.07 29.15 -0.45
CA GLU A 455 -14.82 29.44 -1.16
C GLU A 455 -14.31 28.22 -1.94
N SER A 456 -14.99 27.06 -1.82
CA SER A 456 -14.56 25.83 -2.49
C SER A 456 -14.67 25.93 -4.02
N GLU A 457 -13.50 25.91 -4.65
CA GLU A 457 -13.35 25.87 -6.10
C GLU A 457 -13.69 24.48 -6.68
N GLY A 458 -14.42 24.46 -7.80
CA GLY A 458 -14.79 23.22 -8.47
C GLY A 458 -13.84 22.89 -9.63
N TYR A 459 -13.58 21.61 -9.85
CA TYR A 459 -12.89 21.15 -11.06
C TYR A 459 -13.88 20.85 -12.17
N GLN A 460 -13.48 21.07 -13.43
CA GLN A 460 -14.21 20.60 -14.60
C GLN A 460 -13.76 19.21 -15.02
N ASN A 461 -12.45 18.98 -15.04
CA ASN A 461 -11.86 17.69 -15.41
C ASN A 461 -10.57 17.46 -14.61
N ALA A 462 -10.30 16.20 -14.30
CA ALA A 462 -9.05 15.75 -13.72
C ALA A 462 -8.50 14.58 -14.54
N TRP A 463 -7.21 14.63 -14.89
CA TRP A 463 -6.53 13.60 -15.65
C TRP A 463 -5.26 13.21 -14.92
N ASN A 464 -5.00 11.90 -14.81
CA ASN A 464 -3.73 11.39 -14.35
C ASN A 464 -3.28 10.26 -15.26
N ALA A 465 -2.04 10.33 -15.77
CA ALA A 465 -1.46 9.27 -16.57
C ALA A 465 -0.07 8.94 -16.00
N SER A 466 0.21 7.66 -15.84
CA SER A 466 1.51 7.17 -15.42
C SER A 466 2.01 6.07 -16.34
N LEU A 467 3.31 6.08 -16.58
CA LEU A 467 4.02 5.05 -17.33
C LEU A 467 5.30 4.72 -16.58
N ASN A 468 5.48 3.45 -16.24
CA ASN A 468 6.69 2.94 -15.63
C ASN A 468 7.23 1.79 -16.47
N TRP A 469 8.47 1.90 -16.95
CA TRP A 469 9.11 0.88 -17.75
C TRP A 469 10.46 0.49 -17.16
N ASN A 470 10.54 -0.75 -16.72
CA ASN A 470 11.78 -1.33 -16.20
C ASN A 470 12.44 -2.18 -17.28
N ASN A 471 13.57 -1.70 -17.82
CA ASN A 471 14.33 -2.43 -18.82
C ASN A 471 15.75 -2.74 -18.32
N ALA A 472 16.13 -4.01 -18.31
CA ALA A 472 17.45 -4.42 -17.83
C ALA A 472 18.63 -3.77 -18.61
N LEU A 473 18.45 -3.46 -19.90
CA LEU A 473 19.49 -2.89 -20.73
C LEU A 473 19.45 -1.35 -20.75
N LEU A 474 18.27 -0.75 -20.77
CA LEU A 474 18.11 0.71 -20.92
C LEU A 474 17.92 1.45 -19.59
N GLY A 475 17.66 0.72 -18.50
CA GLY A 475 17.36 1.29 -17.19
C GLY A 475 15.85 1.41 -16.93
N THR A 476 15.51 2.18 -15.92
CA THR A 476 14.14 2.47 -15.51
C THR A 476 13.72 3.80 -16.09
N PHE A 477 12.54 3.85 -16.71
CA PHE A 477 11.90 5.07 -17.19
C PHE A 477 10.57 5.23 -16.45
N SER A 478 10.30 6.43 -15.96
CA SER A 478 9.02 6.79 -15.36
C SER A 478 8.55 8.10 -15.94
N LEU A 479 7.27 8.16 -16.33
CA LEU A 479 6.60 9.36 -16.80
C LEU A 479 5.29 9.48 -16.02
N GLN A 480 5.01 10.66 -15.49
CA GLN A 480 3.78 10.97 -14.80
C GLN A 480 3.25 12.30 -15.31
N TYR A 481 1.96 12.34 -15.65
CA TYR A 481 1.23 13.53 -16.05
C TYR A 481 -0.01 13.64 -15.16
N SER A 482 -0.28 14.83 -14.65
CA SER A 482 -1.48 15.15 -13.90
C SER A 482 -1.99 16.52 -14.31
N GLU A 483 -3.29 16.65 -14.52
CA GLU A 483 -3.95 17.92 -14.81
C GLU A 483 -5.28 18.00 -14.08
N ASN A 484 -5.46 19.03 -13.28
CA ASN A 484 -6.71 19.43 -12.68
C ASN A 484 -7.13 20.75 -13.33
N ALA A 485 -8.10 20.69 -14.23
CA ALA A 485 -8.64 21.85 -14.92
C ALA A 485 -9.75 22.47 -14.07
N GLY A 486 -9.54 23.72 -13.67
CA GLY A 486 -10.48 24.48 -12.86
C GLY A 486 -11.75 24.88 -13.64
N ASP A 487 -12.80 25.25 -12.92
CA ASP A 487 -13.85 26.11 -13.46
C ASP A 487 -13.37 27.56 -13.73
N LYS A 488 -14.27 28.45 -14.16
CA LYS A 488 -13.89 29.80 -14.64
C LYS A 488 -13.29 30.70 -13.56
N GLU A 489 -13.49 30.38 -12.28
CA GLU A 489 -13.06 31.19 -11.14
C GLU A 489 -11.79 30.61 -10.49
N SER A 490 -11.62 29.29 -10.61
CA SER A 490 -10.41 28.55 -10.25
C SER A 490 -9.36 28.53 -11.37
N GLY A 491 -8.10 28.31 -11.01
CA GLY A 491 -7.06 28.11 -12.02
C GLY A 491 -6.77 26.62 -12.30
N ASP A 492 -5.96 26.40 -13.32
CA ASP A 492 -5.53 25.07 -13.76
C ASP A 492 -4.24 24.67 -13.05
N SER A 493 -4.16 23.43 -12.59
CA SER A 493 -2.94 22.83 -12.06
C SER A 493 -2.48 21.70 -12.97
N ARG A 494 -1.26 21.81 -13.52
CA ARG A 494 -0.63 20.83 -14.40
C ARG A 494 0.71 20.43 -13.84
N TYR A 495 0.95 19.12 -13.81
CA TYR A 495 2.19 18.53 -13.33
C TYR A 495 2.65 17.46 -14.32
N LEU A 496 3.89 17.56 -14.77
CA LEU A 496 4.53 16.59 -15.64
C LEU A 496 5.91 16.26 -15.08
N MET A 497 6.17 14.97 -14.87
CA MET A 497 7.45 14.47 -14.39
C MET A 497 7.95 13.36 -15.31
N ALA A 498 9.19 13.47 -15.77
CA ALA A 498 9.89 12.43 -16.50
C ALA A 498 11.20 12.11 -15.78
N ALA A 499 11.43 10.83 -15.51
CA ALA A 499 12.65 10.37 -14.88
C ALA A 499 13.21 9.14 -15.58
N TRP A 500 14.53 9.07 -15.62
CA TRP A 500 15.30 7.96 -16.14
C TRP A 500 16.44 7.66 -15.19
N GLY A 501 16.66 6.38 -14.90
CA GLY A 501 17.74 5.93 -14.03
C GLY A 501 18.36 4.65 -14.53
N LYS A 502 19.69 4.55 -14.48
CA LYS A 502 20.41 3.32 -14.82
C LYS A 502 21.65 3.13 -13.95
N THR A 503 21.80 1.91 -13.46
CA THR A 503 23.03 1.44 -12.81
C THR A 503 23.97 0.88 -13.87
N LEU A 504 25.18 1.43 -13.95
CA LEU A 504 26.25 1.10 -14.87
C LEU A 504 27.44 0.55 -14.07
N GLY A 505 27.45 -0.77 -13.87
CA GLY A 505 28.46 -1.42 -13.02
C GLY A 505 28.33 -0.95 -11.57
N HIS A 506 29.33 -0.22 -11.08
CA HIS A 506 29.30 0.37 -9.74
C HIS A 506 28.65 1.76 -9.71
N ALA A 507 28.55 2.48 -10.82
CA ALA A 507 27.97 3.83 -10.83
C ALA A 507 26.46 3.80 -11.11
N SER A 508 25.72 4.80 -10.65
CA SER A 508 24.33 5.03 -11.01
C SER A 508 24.16 6.43 -11.60
N VAL A 509 23.43 6.53 -12.71
CA VAL A 509 23.06 7.79 -13.34
C VAL A 509 21.55 7.94 -13.26
N SER A 510 21.08 9.13 -12.88
CA SER A 510 19.68 9.51 -12.91
C SER A 510 19.49 10.87 -13.55
N VAL A 511 18.47 11.00 -14.40
CA VAL A 511 18.04 12.25 -15.02
C VAL A 511 16.56 12.41 -14.69
N ASN A 512 16.18 13.57 -14.16
CA ASN A 512 14.82 13.88 -13.77
C ASN A 512 14.47 15.25 -14.32
N TRP A 513 13.27 15.38 -14.85
CA TRP A 513 12.69 16.63 -15.30
C TRP A 513 11.29 16.70 -14.72
N GLN A 514 10.95 17.84 -14.14
CA GLN A 514 9.59 18.14 -13.72
C GLN A 514 9.21 19.53 -14.22
N HIS A 515 7.93 19.67 -14.50
CA HIS A 515 7.31 20.90 -14.91
C HIS A 515 5.98 21.01 -14.17
N ALA A 516 5.89 22.01 -13.30
CA ALA A 516 4.69 22.29 -12.52
C ALA A 516 4.18 23.67 -12.90
N MET A 517 2.94 23.73 -13.36
CA MET A 517 2.22 24.97 -13.62
C MET A 517 1.00 24.99 -12.71
N SER A 518 0.86 26.02 -11.90
CA SER A 518 -0.41 26.34 -11.26
C SER A 518 -0.81 27.76 -11.65
N SER A 519 -2.02 27.94 -12.16
CA SER A 519 -2.66 29.23 -12.12
C SER A 519 -3.58 29.24 -10.91
N GLY A 520 -3.54 30.31 -10.11
CA GLY A 520 -4.46 30.53 -9.00
C GLY A 520 -4.85 32.00 -9.00
N SER A 521 -6.12 32.30 -8.72
CA SER A 521 -6.72 33.63 -8.84
C SER A 521 -6.58 34.50 -7.58
N ASN A 522 -6.09 33.95 -6.46
CA ASN A 522 -5.87 34.68 -5.21
C ASN A 522 -4.40 34.79 -4.82
N SER A 523 -3.69 35.74 -5.43
CA SER A 523 -2.44 36.29 -4.88
C SER A 523 -2.54 37.82 -4.81
N SER A 524 -3.17 38.31 -3.74
CA SER A 524 -2.86 39.66 -3.26
C SER A 524 -1.39 39.66 -2.83
N GLU A 525 -0.58 40.43 -3.57
CA GLU A 525 0.88 40.61 -3.43
C GLU A 525 1.78 39.68 -4.29
N GLY A 526 1.85 39.99 -5.59
CA GLY A 526 3.15 40.13 -6.27
C GLY A 526 3.92 38.88 -6.72
N SER A 527 3.43 37.65 -6.59
CA SER A 527 4.07 36.47 -7.18
C SER A 527 3.49 36.18 -8.57
N GLY A 528 4.32 36.32 -9.61
CA GLY A 528 3.95 36.01 -10.99
C GLY A 528 3.55 34.53 -11.18
N GLN A 529 2.99 34.22 -12.35
CA GLN A 529 2.91 32.84 -12.85
C GLN A 529 4.29 32.19 -12.72
N ASN A 530 4.44 31.26 -11.78
CA ASN A 530 5.67 30.47 -11.65
C ASN A 530 5.55 29.28 -12.59
N ASP A 531 6.04 29.49 -13.81
CA ASP A 531 6.39 28.40 -14.72
C ASP A 531 7.79 27.90 -14.33
N ASP A 532 7.84 26.90 -13.45
CA ASP A 532 9.09 26.41 -12.87
C ASP A 532 9.45 25.04 -13.48
N ASP A 533 10.19 25.11 -14.59
CA ASP A 533 10.93 23.97 -15.13
C ASP A 533 12.07 23.60 -14.18
N LEU A 534 12.11 22.35 -13.75
CA LEU A 534 13.12 21.80 -12.85
C LEU A 534 13.79 20.58 -13.50
N PHE A 535 15.07 20.69 -13.78
CA PHE A 535 15.87 19.65 -14.41
C PHE A 535 17.02 19.23 -13.49
N TYR A 536 17.16 17.94 -13.21
CA TYR A 536 18.12 17.38 -12.28
C TYR A 536 18.85 16.17 -12.86
N VAL A 537 20.17 16.26 -12.97
CA VAL A 537 21.04 15.15 -13.37
C VAL A 537 21.93 14.80 -12.19
N ASN A 538 22.04 13.52 -11.88
CA ASN A 538 22.89 13.02 -10.80
C ASN A 538 23.65 11.78 -11.25
N LEU A 539 24.96 11.81 -11.02
CA LEU A 539 25.87 10.69 -11.17
C LEU A 539 26.40 10.35 -9.78
N ALA A 540 26.19 9.13 -9.34
CA ALA A 540 26.66 8.68 -8.05
C ALA A 540 27.49 7.41 -8.14
N VAL A 541 28.56 7.36 -7.35
CA VAL A 541 29.48 6.25 -7.24
C VAL A 541 29.57 5.83 -5.76
N PRO A 542 29.11 4.63 -5.40
CA PRO A 542 29.29 4.06 -4.08
C PRO A 542 30.72 3.50 -3.91
N PHE A 543 31.30 3.77 -2.74
CA PHE A 543 32.57 3.27 -2.25
C PHE A 543 32.36 2.59 -0.89
N GLY A 544 31.89 1.35 -0.90
CA GLY A 544 31.56 0.63 0.34
C GLY A 544 30.34 1.24 1.04
N THR A 545 30.55 1.86 2.21
CA THR A 545 29.52 2.57 2.99
C THR A 545 29.41 4.05 2.63
N GLU A 546 30.32 4.56 1.80
CA GLU A 546 30.34 5.96 1.33
C GLU A 546 29.77 6.02 -0.10
N ARG A 547 29.24 7.16 -0.48
CA ARG A 547 28.67 7.44 -1.80
C ARG A 547 28.98 8.88 -2.16
N ILE A 548 29.76 9.04 -3.21
CA ILE A 548 30.08 10.34 -3.79
C ILE A 548 29.16 10.56 -4.99
N SER A 549 28.40 11.64 -4.96
CA SER A 549 27.53 12.08 -6.05
C SER A 549 27.96 13.44 -6.57
N THR A 550 27.86 13.62 -7.88
CA THR A 550 27.86 14.94 -8.51
C THR A 550 26.54 15.14 -9.21
N TYR A 551 26.01 16.35 -9.09
CA TYR A 551 24.72 16.68 -9.68
C TYR A 551 24.74 18.06 -10.33
N MET A 552 23.87 18.20 -11.32
CA MET A 552 23.50 19.47 -11.93
C MET A 552 22.00 19.65 -11.70
N ARG A 553 21.63 20.82 -11.18
CA ARG A 553 20.23 21.25 -11.13
C ARG A 553 20.04 22.52 -11.95
N SER A 554 18.91 22.63 -12.63
CA SER A 554 18.48 23.83 -13.34
C SER A 554 17.04 24.14 -12.93
N GLN A 555 16.76 25.40 -12.58
CA GLN A 555 15.41 25.89 -12.29
C GLN A 555 15.21 27.23 -12.98
N GLY A 556 14.31 27.29 -13.96
CA GLY A 556 14.18 28.46 -14.83
C GLY A 556 15.54 28.88 -15.41
N ASN A 557 16.05 30.04 -15.01
CA ASN A 557 17.37 30.55 -15.45
C ASN A 557 18.54 30.20 -14.51
N LYS A 558 18.27 29.69 -13.30
CA LYS A 558 19.30 29.31 -12.32
C LYS A 558 19.87 27.95 -12.64
N GLN A 559 21.18 27.80 -12.53
CA GLN A 559 21.88 26.53 -12.70
C GLN A 559 22.87 26.35 -11.57
N ASN A 560 22.79 25.23 -10.84
CA ASN A 560 23.72 24.92 -9.78
C ASN A 560 24.40 23.59 -10.07
N PHE A 561 25.69 23.54 -9.76
CA PHE A 561 26.50 22.35 -9.85
C PHE A 561 26.97 21.98 -8.45
N GLY A 562 26.72 20.73 -8.05
CA GLY A 562 27.02 20.26 -6.71
C GLY A 562 27.88 19.00 -6.69
N LEU A 563 28.65 18.90 -5.61
CA LEU A 563 29.33 17.68 -5.18
C LEU A 563 28.78 17.31 -3.80
N GLN A 564 28.49 16.04 -3.60
CA GLN A 564 27.94 15.50 -2.38
C GLN A 564 28.70 14.25 -1.97
N ASP A 565 29.06 14.17 -0.70
CA ASP A 565 29.58 12.98 -0.05
C ASP A 565 28.59 12.54 1.02
N SER A 566 28.17 11.29 0.98
CA SER A 566 27.20 10.73 1.93
C SER A 566 27.61 9.34 2.35
N GLY A 567 27.38 8.99 3.60
CA GLY A 567 27.75 7.67 4.08
C GLY A 567 27.28 7.42 5.51
N SER A 568 27.80 6.35 6.10
CA SER A 568 27.47 5.94 7.46
C SER A 568 28.72 5.68 8.30
N PHE A 569 28.78 6.27 9.49
CA PHE A 569 29.72 5.90 10.54
C PHE A 569 29.11 4.81 11.42
N GLY A 570 29.48 3.55 11.15
CA GLY A 570 28.86 2.40 11.81
C GLY A 570 27.44 2.15 11.29
N GLN A 571 26.57 1.55 12.11
CA GLN A 571 25.22 1.16 11.69
C GLN A 571 24.15 2.22 11.97
N ASN A 572 24.46 3.20 12.83
CA ASN A 572 23.45 4.06 13.45
C ASN A 572 23.66 5.54 13.20
N LEU A 573 24.73 5.97 12.51
CA LEU A 573 25.00 7.37 12.24
C LEU A 573 25.26 7.57 10.76
N ASN A 574 24.36 8.27 10.09
CA ASN A 574 24.48 8.65 8.69
C ASN A 574 24.87 10.11 8.59
N TYR A 575 25.66 10.45 7.58
CA TYR A 575 26.07 11.82 7.29
C TYR A 575 25.89 12.11 5.80
N ASN A 576 25.72 13.38 5.48
CA ASN A 576 25.76 13.87 4.11
C ASN A 576 26.30 15.31 4.12
N LEU A 577 27.32 15.55 3.33
CA LEU A 577 27.98 16.83 3.14
C LEU A 577 27.87 17.19 1.67
N SER A 578 27.45 18.42 1.37
CA SER A 578 27.39 18.91 0.00
C SER A 578 27.99 20.29 -0.12
N ALA A 579 28.63 20.53 -1.25
CA ALA A 579 29.07 21.85 -1.68
C ALA A 579 28.53 22.10 -3.09
N ASP A 580 27.85 23.21 -3.28
CA ASP A 580 27.32 23.60 -4.58
C ASP A 580 27.67 25.04 -4.93
N ARG A 581 27.71 25.29 -6.24
CA ARG A 581 27.96 26.60 -6.81
C ARG A 581 26.81 27.00 -7.70
N ASP A 582 26.20 28.14 -7.39
CA ASP A 582 25.23 28.79 -8.26
C ASP A 582 25.96 29.47 -9.42
N ASN A 583 25.57 29.19 -10.66
CA ASN A 583 26.21 29.75 -11.85
C ASN A 583 25.73 31.18 -12.17
N GLN A 584 24.50 31.54 -11.78
CA GLN A 584 23.92 32.86 -12.01
C GLN A 584 24.48 33.86 -10.99
N ASP A 585 24.38 33.53 -9.71
CA ASP A 585 24.79 34.42 -8.61
C ASP A 585 26.28 34.26 -8.26
N LYS A 586 26.93 33.21 -8.79
CA LYS A 586 28.34 32.86 -8.53
C LYS A 586 28.66 32.65 -7.05
N SER A 587 27.64 32.37 -6.24
CA SER A 587 27.75 32.06 -4.82
C SER A 587 28.07 30.58 -4.62
N ASN A 588 28.70 30.26 -3.49
CA ASN A 588 28.95 28.89 -3.08
C ASN A 588 28.17 28.61 -1.79
N ALA A 589 27.50 27.48 -1.74
CA ALA A 589 26.80 26.98 -0.56
C ALA A 589 27.47 25.70 -0.04
N PHE A 590 27.49 25.56 1.27
CA PHE A 590 27.98 24.39 1.98
C PHE A 590 26.91 23.92 2.95
N ASP A 591 26.53 22.66 2.82
CA ASP A 591 25.49 22.05 3.63
C ASP A 591 25.99 20.73 4.22
N GLY A 592 25.55 20.45 5.44
CA GLY A 592 25.85 19.22 6.14
C GLY A 592 24.64 18.74 6.92
N ASN A 593 24.40 17.43 6.88
CA ASN A 593 23.42 16.76 7.72
C ASN A 593 24.02 15.54 8.41
N LEU A 594 23.50 15.27 9.61
CA LEU A 594 23.83 14.13 10.46
C LEU A 594 22.52 13.53 10.96
N ASN A 595 22.32 12.23 10.73
CA ASN A 595 21.14 11.49 11.15
C ASN A 595 21.57 10.31 12.01
N ALA A 596 21.20 10.32 13.30
CA ALA A 596 21.53 9.28 14.27
C ALA A 596 20.29 8.44 14.60
N ASN A 597 20.32 7.14 14.29
CA ASN A 597 19.32 6.15 14.67
C ASN A 597 19.68 5.55 16.05
N LEU A 598 19.24 6.20 17.12
CA LEU A 598 19.44 5.72 18.48
C LEU A 598 18.37 4.67 18.81
N HIS A 599 18.61 3.89 19.87
CA HIS A 599 17.75 2.75 20.22
C HIS A 599 16.27 3.09 20.42
N TYR A 600 15.97 4.32 20.86
CA TYR A 600 14.59 4.77 21.12
C TYR A 600 14.15 5.96 20.27
N THR A 601 15.07 6.61 19.56
CA THR A 601 14.84 7.91 18.92
C THR A 601 15.80 8.08 17.75
N GLN A 602 15.29 8.58 16.63
CA GLN A 602 16.07 9.10 15.53
C GLN A 602 16.26 10.60 15.72
N LEU A 603 17.50 11.08 15.62
CA LEU A 603 17.83 12.50 15.71
C LEU A 603 18.49 12.96 14.42
N GLY A 604 17.97 14.01 13.81
CA GLY A 604 18.55 14.67 12.65
C GLY A 604 19.05 16.06 13.02
N LEU A 605 20.24 16.41 12.57
CA LEU A 605 20.79 17.77 12.63
C LEU A 605 21.28 18.15 11.25
N ALA A 606 20.88 19.32 10.78
CA ALA A 606 21.26 19.82 9.48
C ALA A 606 21.66 21.29 9.58
N ALA A 607 22.71 21.70 8.88
CA ALA A 607 23.18 23.07 8.87
C ALA A 607 23.68 23.45 7.48
N GLY A 608 23.45 24.69 7.09
CA GLY A 608 23.85 25.21 5.78
C GLY A 608 24.30 26.66 5.86
N ILE A 609 25.31 27.01 5.08
CA ILE A 609 25.79 28.38 4.90
C ILE A 609 25.98 28.67 3.40
N ASP A 610 25.78 29.92 3.02
CA ASP A 610 26.01 30.41 1.66
C ASP A 610 26.77 31.74 1.73
N ASP A 611 27.56 32.05 0.70
CA ASP A 611 28.36 33.27 0.55
C ASP A 611 27.52 34.57 0.61
N GLY A 612 26.20 34.48 0.48
CA GLY A 612 25.25 35.58 0.70
C GLY A 612 24.87 35.86 2.17
N ASP A 613 25.69 35.42 3.14
CA ASP A 613 25.44 35.49 4.59
C ASP A 613 24.14 34.78 5.04
N ARG A 614 23.62 33.85 4.24
CA ARG A 614 22.45 33.05 4.60
C ARG A 614 22.87 31.88 5.48
N ARG A 615 22.14 31.64 6.56
CA ARG A 615 22.41 30.54 7.51
C ARG A 615 21.15 29.73 7.73
N ARG A 616 21.31 28.42 7.78
CA ARG A 616 20.21 27.47 7.95
C ARG A 616 20.57 26.49 9.04
N LEU A 617 19.63 26.23 9.94
CA LEU A 617 19.77 25.23 11.00
C LEU A 617 18.48 24.45 11.15
N GLN A 618 18.58 23.13 11.07
CA GLN A 618 17.47 22.21 11.21
C GLN A 618 17.74 21.17 12.27
N ARG A 619 16.69 20.81 12.98
CA ARG A 619 16.68 19.77 14.02
C ARG A 619 15.46 18.91 13.81
N LEU A 620 15.63 17.60 13.87
CA LEU A 620 14.58 16.59 13.74
C LEU A 620 14.71 15.59 14.90
N ALA A 621 13.58 15.16 15.45
CA ALA A 621 13.48 14.08 16.41
C ALA A 621 12.26 13.22 16.10
N ASP A 622 12.45 11.92 15.90
CA ASP A 622 11.38 10.94 15.69
C ASP A 622 11.55 9.78 16.67
N GLY A 623 10.50 9.39 17.37
CA GLY A 623 10.55 8.30 18.32
C GLY A 623 9.23 7.56 18.43
N ARG A 624 9.31 6.26 18.69
CA ARG A 624 8.16 5.39 18.94
C ARG A 624 8.44 4.56 20.18
N HIS A 625 7.54 4.64 21.15
CA HIS A 625 7.66 3.93 22.41
C HIS A 625 6.41 3.12 22.69
N CYS A 626 6.62 1.89 23.15
CA CYS A 626 5.58 0.99 23.60
C CYS A 626 5.91 0.54 25.03
N ALA A 627 4.95 0.70 25.94
CA ALA A 627 5.05 0.25 27.32
C ALA A 627 3.96 -0.80 27.57
N ALA A 628 4.36 -2.05 27.76
CA ALA A 628 3.47 -3.14 28.15
C ALA A 628 3.82 -3.62 29.57
N PRO A 629 2.85 -4.06 30.40
CA PRO A 629 3.14 -4.65 31.68
C PRO A 629 3.97 -5.93 31.47
N PRO A 630 4.91 -6.23 32.39
CA PRO A 630 5.75 -7.41 32.28
C PRO A 630 4.91 -8.67 32.50
N ARG A 631 4.46 -9.28 31.40
CA ARG A 631 4.09 -10.70 31.34
C ARG A 631 4.81 -11.30 30.13
N GLY A 632 5.83 -12.11 30.43
CA GLY A 632 6.51 -13.05 29.54
C GLY A 632 6.70 -12.63 28.07
N HIS A 633 7.91 -12.17 27.73
CA HIS A 633 8.49 -12.12 26.38
C HIS A 633 7.51 -11.91 25.20
N LEU A 634 7.34 -10.66 24.78
CA LEU A 634 7.00 -10.35 23.39
C LEU A 634 7.89 -9.21 22.92
N LEU A 635 8.88 -9.58 22.09
CA LEU A 635 9.64 -8.68 21.26
C LEU A 635 8.68 -8.02 20.27
N ALA A 636 8.55 -6.70 20.33
CA ALA A 636 8.00 -5.94 19.22
C ALA A 636 9.05 -5.92 18.10
N LEU A 637 8.82 -6.70 17.05
CA LEU A 637 9.55 -6.57 15.79
C LEU A 637 9.02 -5.32 15.08
N SER A 638 9.87 -4.32 14.95
CA SER A 638 9.68 -3.22 14.01
C SER A 638 9.75 -3.78 12.58
N ARG A 639 8.73 -3.52 11.78
CA ARG A 639 8.91 -3.32 10.34
C ARG A 639 8.58 -1.89 10.02
#